data_AF-V6LW19-F1
#
_entry.id   AF-V6LW19-F1
#
_cell.length_a   1.000
_cell.length_b   1.000
_cell.length_c   1.000
_cell.angle_alpha   90.00
_cell.angle_beta   90.00
_cell.angle_gamma   90.00
#
_symmetry.space_group_name_H-M   'P 1'
#
loop_
_entity.id
_entity.type
_entity.pdbx_description
1 polymer ?
#
loop_
_entity_poly.entity_id
_entity_poly.type
_entity_poly.pdbx_seq_one_letter_code
_entity_poly.pdbx_strand_id
1 'polypeptide(L)'
;MDIQYDQIFLPTQMQQQRAHIKFKSLNTISADSIDYIVDNLQLLNRAVKYTKKQARGQYRNPTLINVKSYESCYPTVEYGQTQILLYPGYLRYLIIGHPINNRVNAPKYFNINITQCDGQELTLPQIEFGQTHKLEEYWDLYSLGVVSGSCIRKITVEWQNNKLIQCLYFIGLYGIILDIDINSIGQ
;
A
#
# COMPACT_ATOMS: atom_id res chain seq x y z
N MET A 1 -32.15 37.63 -2.66
CA MET A 1 -31.30 37.14 -3.76
C MET A 1 -30.74 35.82 -3.29
N ASP A 2 -31.26 34.74 -3.85
CA ASP A 2 -30.82 33.38 -3.56
C ASP A 2 -29.43 33.16 -4.16
N ILE A 3 -28.48 32.83 -3.29
CA ILE A 3 -27.14 32.43 -3.73
C ILE A 3 -27.28 30.96 -4.16
N GLN A 4 -27.17 30.70 -5.46
CA GLN A 4 -27.09 29.35 -6.00
C GLN A 4 -25.79 28.68 -5.51
N TYR A 5 -25.92 27.60 -4.75
CA TYR A 5 -24.82 26.80 -4.21
C TYR A 5 -24.15 25.89 -5.25
N ASP A 6 -24.54 25.96 -6.52
CA ASP A 6 -24.12 25.03 -7.58
C ASP A 6 -22.68 25.25 -8.08
N GLN A 7 -21.99 26.30 -7.65
CA GLN A 7 -20.68 26.68 -8.19
C GLN A 7 -19.44 26.19 -7.42
N ILE A 8 -19.59 25.47 -6.30
CA ILE A 8 -18.43 25.03 -5.48
C ILE A 8 -18.07 23.53 -5.66
N PHE A 9 -18.90 22.74 -6.34
CA PHE A 9 -18.68 21.29 -6.53
C PHE A 9 -17.86 20.88 -7.78
N LEU A 10 -17.55 21.81 -8.67
CA LEU A 10 -16.79 21.57 -9.90
C LEU A 10 -15.30 21.20 -9.72
N PRO A 11 -14.55 21.76 -8.73
CA PRO A 11 -13.12 21.47 -8.59
C PRO A 11 -12.84 20.00 -8.28
N THR A 12 -13.64 19.40 -7.38
CA THR A 12 -13.45 18.02 -6.90
C THR A 12 -13.78 17.00 -7.97
N GLN A 13 -14.87 17.19 -8.73
CA GLN A 13 -15.21 16.30 -9.85
C GLN A 13 -14.19 16.39 -10.98
N MET A 14 -13.68 17.58 -11.31
CA MET A 14 -12.61 17.73 -12.30
C MET A 14 -11.29 17.11 -11.84
N GLN A 15 -10.93 17.23 -10.55
CA GLN A 15 -9.74 16.58 -9.99
C GLN A 15 -9.87 15.05 -10.04
N GLN A 16 -11.04 14.51 -9.67
CA GLN A 16 -11.33 13.08 -9.79
C GLN A 16 -11.29 12.60 -11.24
N GLN A 17 -11.86 13.36 -12.19
CA GLN A 17 -11.79 13.04 -13.61
C GLN A 17 -10.35 13.10 -14.15
N ARG A 18 -9.54 14.08 -13.77
CA ARG A 18 -8.12 14.17 -14.16
C ARG A 18 -7.30 13.03 -13.59
N ALA A 19 -7.49 12.71 -12.32
CA ALA A 19 -6.86 11.56 -11.68
C ALA A 19 -7.27 10.26 -12.37
N HIS A 20 -8.57 10.10 -12.71
CA HIS A 20 -9.09 8.94 -13.42
C HIS A 20 -8.57 8.82 -14.85
N ILE A 21 -8.43 9.92 -15.59
CA ILE A 21 -7.85 9.93 -16.95
C ILE A 21 -6.37 9.55 -16.89
N LYS A 22 -5.59 10.17 -15.99
CA LYS A 22 -4.18 9.82 -15.77
C LYS A 22 -4.03 8.36 -15.34
N PHE A 23 -4.96 7.87 -14.52
CA PHE A 23 -5.02 6.49 -14.08
C PHE A 23 -5.32 5.53 -15.23
N LYS A 24 -6.34 5.83 -16.05
CA LYS A 24 -6.67 5.06 -17.25
C LYS A 24 -5.52 5.00 -18.26
N SER A 25 -4.80 6.10 -18.48
CA SER A 25 -3.64 6.09 -19.37
C SER A 25 -2.50 5.22 -18.82
N LEU A 26 -2.28 5.20 -17.50
CA LEU A 26 -1.24 4.37 -16.87
C LEU A 26 -1.64 2.89 -16.75
N ASN A 27 -2.95 2.59 -16.64
CA ASN A 27 -3.48 1.22 -16.62
C ASN A 27 -3.28 0.44 -17.93
N THR A 28 -3.00 1.15 -19.04
CA THR A 28 -2.72 0.48 -20.32
C THR A 28 -1.29 -0.04 -20.42
N ILE A 29 -0.41 0.32 -19.48
CA ILE A 29 1.00 -0.02 -19.50
C ILE A 29 1.30 -1.02 -18.38
N SER A 30 1.60 -2.26 -18.74
CA SER A 30 2.20 -3.21 -17.81
C SER A 30 3.63 -2.76 -17.49
N ALA A 31 3.93 -2.50 -16.22
CA ALA A 31 5.29 -2.16 -15.80
C ALA A 31 6.19 -3.41 -15.83
N ASP A 32 7.36 -3.28 -16.43
CA ASP A 32 8.39 -4.33 -16.53
C ASP A 32 9.43 -4.25 -15.39
N SER A 33 9.44 -3.14 -14.64
CA SER A 33 10.42 -2.86 -13.60
C SER A 33 9.86 -2.02 -12.45
N ILE A 34 10.53 -2.09 -11.30
CA ILE A 34 10.16 -1.33 -10.10
C ILE A 34 10.53 0.15 -10.25
N ASP A 35 11.64 0.45 -10.91
CA ASP A 35 12.05 1.84 -11.18
C ASP A 35 10.97 2.57 -12.00
N TYR A 36 10.43 1.91 -13.02
CA TYR A 36 9.29 2.45 -13.78
C TYR A 36 8.08 2.76 -12.87
N ILE A 37 7.76 1.88 -11.92
CA ILE A 37 6.65 2.08 -10.99
C ILE A 37 6.90 3.32 -10.10
N VAL A 38 8.10 3.45 -9.54
CA VAL A 38 8.46 4.56 -8.64
C VAL A 38 8.50 5.90 -9.37
N ASP A 39 8.94 5.91 -10.63
CA ASP A 39 9.02 7.15 -11.43
C ASP A 39 7.64 7.66 -11.89
N ASN A 40 6.64 6.76 -12.01
CA ASN A 40 5.34 7.10 -12.58
C ASN A 40 4.19 7.13 -11.56
N LEU A 41 4.36 6.50 -10.40
CA LEU A 41 3.33 6.39 -9.37
C LEU A 41 3.84 6.92 -8.03
N GLN A 42 2.89 7.35 -7.19
CA GLN A 42 3.20 7.90 -5.88
C GLN A 42 3.06 6.81 -4.81
N LEU A 43 3.95 6.83 -3.82
CA LEU A 43 3.80 6.02 -2.60
C LEU A 43 2.63 6.59 -1.79
N LEU A 44 1.60 5.76 -1.57
CA LEU A 44 0.33 6.16 -0.96
C LEU A 44 0.28 5.98 0.55
N ASN A 45 1.29 5.33 1.12
CA ASN A 45 1.40 5.09 2.56
C ASN A 45 1.51 6.40 3.35
N ARG A 46 0.42 6.82 3.99
CA ARG A 46 0.40 8.02 4.85
C ARG A 46 0.91 7.74 6.26
N ALA A 47 0.42 6.65 6.86
CA ALA A 47 0.80 6.23 8.20
C ALA A 47 0.69 4.72 8.36
N VAL A 48 1.49 4.15 9.25
CA VAL A 48 1.49 2.71 9.51
C VAL A 48 1.26 2.47 11.01
N LYS A 49 0.24 1.67 11.33
CA LYS A 49 -0.12 1.24 12.69
C LYS A 49 0.06 -0.26 12.81
N TYR A 50 0.66 -0.75 13.89
CA TYR A 50 0.89 -2.19 14.08
C TYR A 50 0.08 -2.73 15.25
N THR A 51 -0.51 -3.91 15.05
CA THR A 51 -1.23 -4.63 16.11
C THR A 51 -0.25 -5.61 16.79
N LYS A 52 -0.13 -5.54 18.11
CA LYS A 52 0.92 -6.25 18.86
C LYS A 52 0.62 -7.76 19.01
N LYS A 53 1.45 -8.60 18.38
CA LYS A 53 2.01 -9.83 18.97
C LYS A 53 3.52 -9.80 18.65
N GLN A 54 4.33 -9.32 19.60
CA GLN A 54 5.74 -8.99 19.35
C GLN A 54 6.70 -9.93 20.08
N ALA A 55 7.78 -10.28 19.38
CA ALA A 55 8.99 -10.84 19.95
C ALA A 55 9.52 -9.92 21.06
N ARG A 56 9.92 -10.48 22.21
CA ARG A 56 10.67 -9.73 23.23
C ARG A 56 12.06 -9.39 22.66
N GLY A 57 12.18 -8.25 21.98
CA GLY A 57 13.43 -7.76 21.40
C GLY A 57 13.25 -6.29 21.02
N GLN A 58 14.22 -5.47 21.45
CA GLN A 58 14.24 -4.00 21.43
C GLN A 58 13.43 -3.32 20.32
N TYR A 59 12.50 -2.46 20.75
CA TYR A 59 11.61 -1.63 19.95
C TYR A 59 12.35 -0.87 18.84
N ARG A 60 12.06 -1.18 17.57
CA ARG A 60 12.37 -0.29 16.44
C ARG A 60 11.10 0.44 15.99
N ASN A 61 11.27 1.67 15.51
CA ASN A 61 10.14 2.53 15.14
C ASN A 61 9.32 1.90 13.99
N PRO A 62 8.02 1.61 14.18
CA PRO A 62 7.18 1.00 13.16
C PRO A 62 7.13 1.77 11.82
N THR A 63 7.42 3.08 11.84
CA THR A 63 7.47 3.91 10.62
C THR A 63 8.59 3.51 9.65
N LEU A 64 9.56 2.70 10.09
CA LEU A 64 10.71 2.29 9.27
C LEU A 64 10.29 1.50 8.03
N ILE A 65 9.20 0.72 8.07
CA ILE A 65 8.75 -0.04 6.89
C ILE A 65 8.16 0.82 5.78
N ASN A 66 7.87 2.09 6.09
CA ASN A 66 7.36 3.05 5.13
C ASN A 66 8.48 3.89 4.50
N VAL A 67 9.68 3.80 5.05
CA VAL A 67 10.87 4.41 4.47
C VAL A 67 11.51 3.32 3.62
N LYS A 68 11.79 3.62 2.35
CA LYS A 68 12.55 2.73 1.46
C LYS A 68 14.02 2.70 1.91
N SER A 69 14.27 2.13 3.09
CA SER A 69 15.59 1.92 3.73
C SER A 69 15.74 0.44 4.06
N TYR A 70 16.86 -0.15 3.65
CA TYR A 70 17.19 -1.54 3.93
C TYR A 70 18.18 -1.69 5.08
N GLU A 71 18.39 -0.63 5.85
CA GLU A 71 19.31 -0.60 6.99
C GLU A 71 18.61 -1.04 8.28
N SER A 72 17.29 -0.90 8.35
CA SER A 72 16.48 -1.26 9.50
C SER A 72 15.19 -1.95 9.11
N CYS A 73 14.80 -2.94 9.91
CA CYS A 73 13.58 -3.71 9.71
C CYS A 73 12.76 -3.78 10.99
N TYR A 74 11.51 -4.17 10.83
CA TYR A 74 10.58 -4.44 11.91
C TYR A 74 10.55 -5.94 12.24
N PRO A 75 11.08 -6.37 13.40
CA PRO A 75 11.14 -7.77 13.77
C PRO A 75 9.81 -8.29 14.33
N THR A 76 9.45 -9.52 13.97
CA THR A 76 8.24 -10.24 14.45
C THR A 76 8.58 -11.70 14.75
N VAL A 77 7.82 -12.36 15.63
CA VAL A 77 7.97 -13.80 15.92
C VAL A 77 6.74 -14.51 15.38
N GLU A 78 6.95 -15.52 14.53
CA GLU A 78 5.95 -16.38 13.87
C GLU A 78 4.99 -15.66 12.92
N TYR A 79 4.42 -14.54 13.36
CA TYR A 79 3.39 -13.77 12.68
C TYR A 79 3.58 -12.27 12.92
N GLY A 80 3.29 -11.46 11.90
CA GLY A 80 3.20 -10.02 12.02
C GLY A 80 1.96 -9.45 11.34
N GLN A 81 1.47 -8.34 11.86
CA GLN A 81 0.35 -7.61 11.28
C GLN A 81 0.63 -6.11 11.31
N THR A 82 0.30 -5.44 10.21
CA THR A 82 0.33 -3.99 10.12
C THR A 82 -0.89 -3.46 9.39
N GLN A 83 -1.28 -2.23 9.72
CA GLN A 83 -2.32 -1.46 9.07
C GLN A 83 -1.69 -0.22 8.46
N ILE A 84 -1.82 -0.08 7.15
CA ILE A 84 -1.34 1.05 6.39
C ILE A 84 -2.54 1.94 6.10
N LEU A 85 -2.54 3.14 6.70
CA LEU A 85 -3.46 4.21 6.34
C LEU A 85 -2.91 4.90 5.09
N LEU A 86 -3.77 5.05 4.09
CA LEU A 86 -3.39 5.60 2.80
C LEU A 86 -3.92 7.02 2.64
N TYR A 87 -3.25 7.78 1.78
CA TYR A 87 -3.95 8.86 1.09
C TYR A 87 -5.07 8.24 0.23
N PRO A 88 -6.29 8.81 0.23
CA PRO A 88 -7.35 8.37 -0.68
C PRO A 88 -6.81 8.32 -2.10
N GLY A 89 -6.95 7.17 -2.76
CA GLY A 89 -6.26 6.95 -4.02
C GLY A 89 -6.71 5.70 -4.74
N TYR A 90 -6.29 5.61 -6.01
CA TYR A 90 -6.40 4.40 -6.81
C TYR A 90 -5.09 3.63 -6.67
N LEU A 91 -5.12 2.50 -5.96
CA LEU A 91 -3.97 1.62 -5.82
C LEU A 91 -3.73 0.83 -7.11
N ARG A 92 -2.46 0.58 -7.43
CA ARG A 92 -2.05 -0.25 -8.57
C ARG A 92 -1.10 -1.35 -8.16
N TYR A 93 -0.03 -1.04 -7.42
CA TYR A 93 0.99 -2.00 -7.06
C TYR A 93 1.19 -2.08 -5.56
N LEU A 94 1.39 -3.30 -5.07
CA LEU A 94 2.01 -3.58 -3.78
C LEU A 94 3.48 -3.92 -4.04
N ILE A 95 4.39 -3.33 -3.28
CA ILE A 95 5.82 -3.61 -3.32
C ILE A 95 6.26 -4.09 -1.93
N ILE A 96 7.02 -5.17 -1.89
CA ILE A 96 7.68 -5.65 -0.68
C ILE A 96 9.18 -5.65 -0.94
N GLY A 97 9.93 -5.04 -0.02
CA GLY A 97 11.38 -4.94 -0.11
C GLY A 97 12.07 -5.70 1.03
N HIS A 98 13.13 -6.43 0.70
CA HIS A 98 13.97 -7.12 1.66
C HIS A 98 15.41 -7.26 1.14
N PRO A 99 16.44 -6.91 1.94
CA PRO A 99 17.83 -7.05 1.53
C PRO A 99 18.19 -8.50 1.21
N ILE A 100 18.95 -8.68 0.13
CA ILE A 100 19.32 -9.99 -0.44
C ILE A 100 20.17 -10.80 0.56
N ASN A 101 21.07 -10.14 1.28
CA ASN A 101 22.00 -10.76 2.24
C ASN A 101 21.35 -11.25 3.55
N ASN A 102 20.09 -10.89 3.84
CA ASN A 102 19.37 -11.31 5.05
C ASN A 102 18.04 -12.04 4.74
N ARG A 103 17.86 -12.56 3.52
CA ARG A 103 16.62 -13.22 3.08
C ARG A 103 16.16 -14.38 3.95
N VAL A 104 17.07 -14.99 4.72
CA VAL A 104 16.76 -16.05 5.69
C VAL A 104 15.67 -15.61 6.68
N ASN A 105 15.59 -14.33 7.03
CA ASN A 105 14.60 -13.79 7.97
C ASN A 105 13.44 -13.07 7.27
N ALA A 106 13.34 -13.13 5.94
CA ALA A 106 12.25 -12.49 5.22
C ALA A 106 10.91 -13.17 5.57
N PRO A 107 9.82 -12.41 5.77
CA PRO A 107 8.49 -12.99 5.77
C PRO A 107 8.19 -13.60 4.39
N LYS A 108 7.47 -14.72 4.37
CA LYS A 108 7.28 -15.49 3.14
C LYS A 108 5.88 -15.34 2.57
N TYR A 109 4.87 -15.50 3.39
CA TYR A 109 3.47 -15.47 2.96
C TYR A 109 2.78 -14.22 3.51
N PHE A 110 2.03 -13.52 2.66
CA PHE A 110 1.31 -12.31 3.04
C PHE A 110 -0.17 -12.43 2.70
N ASN A 111 -1.03 -12.17 3.68
CA ASN A 111 -2.47 -12.01 3.52
C ASN A 111 -2.81 -10.52 3.56
N ILE A 112 -3.62 -10.07 2.60
CA ILE A 112 -3.89 -8.64 2.40
C ILE A 112 -5.40 -8.42 2.45
N ASN A 113 -5.83 -7.56 3.38
CA ASN A 113 -7.20 -7.11 3.50
C ASN A 113 -7.28 -5.62 3.19
N ILE A 114 -8.12 -5.25 2.24
CA ILE A 114 -8.32 -3.88 1.80
C ILE A 114 -9.61 -3.36 2.41
N THR A 115 -9.59 -2.14 2.94
CA THR A 115 -10.81 -1.39 3.27
C THR A 115 -10.96 -0.24 2.28
N GLN A 116 -12.02 -0.30 1.49
CA GLN A 116 -12.40 0.74 0.53
C GLN A 116 -12.93 1.99 1.23
N CYS A 117 -13.02 3.10 0.50
CA CYS A 117 -13.48 4.38 1.02
C CYS A 117 -14.95 4.35 1.49
N ASP A 118 -15.78 3.51 0.88
CA ASP A 118 -17.17 3.25 1.27
C ASP A 118 -17.30 2.28 2.47
N GLY A 119 -16.18 1.78 2.98
CA GLY A 119 -16.13 0.86 4.12
C GLY A 119 -16.19 -0.62 3.74
N GLN A 120 -16.38 -0.98 2.47
CA GLN A 120 -16.34 -2.38 2.04
C GLN A 120 -14.96 -2.99 2.27
N GLU A 121 -14.94 -4.25 2.68
CA GLU A 121 -13.71 -5.02 2.86
C GLU A 121 -13.51 -6.02 1.72
N LEU A 122 -12.27 -6.10 1.23
CA LEU A 122 -11.87 -7.03 0.18
C LEU A 122 -10.61 -7.78 0.64
N THR A 123 -10.71 -9.09 0.75
CA THR A 123 -9.56 -9.97 0.98
C THR A 123 -8.96 -10.38 -0.35
N LEU A 124 -7.67 -10.12 -0.54
CA LEU A 124 -6.94 -10.56 -1.72
C LEU A 124 -6.43 -11.99 -1.56
N PRO A 125 -6.13 -12.70 -2.66
CA PRO A 125 -5.37 -13.94 -2.61
C PRO A 125 -4.04 -13.75 -1.88
N GLN A 126 -3.60 -14.78 -1.16
CA GLN A 126 -2.30 -14.79 -0.50
C GLN A 126 -1.18 -14.67 -1.53
N ILE A 127 -0.18 -13.86 -1.24
CA ILE A 127 1.03 -13.72 -2.06
C ILE A 127 2.26 -14.31 -1.35
N GLU A 128 3.23 -14.74 -2.15
CA GLU A 128 4.50 -15.30 -1.68
C GLU A 128 5.66 -14.40 -2.08
N PHE A 129 6.43 -13.91 -1.11
CA PHE A 129 7.66 -13.15 -1.32
C PHE A 129 8.86 -14.09 -1.46
N GLY A 130 9.78 -13.72 -2.36
CA GLY A 130 11.09 -14.32 -2.50
C GLY A 130 11.28 -15.15 -3.77
N GLN A 131 10.30 -15.14 -4.67
CA GLN A 131 10.29 -15.96 -5.89
C GLN A 131 11.34 -15.52 -6.92
N THR A 132 11.76 -14.25 -6.90
CA THR A 132 12.59 -13.67 -7.98
C THR A 132 14.04 -13.43 -7.62
N HIS A 133 14.42 -13.66 -6.35
CA HIS A 133 15.74 -13.32 -5.81
C HIS A 133 16.11 -11.81 -5.86
N LYS A 134 15.17 -10.93 -6.21
CA LYS A 134 15.38 -9.47 -6.26
C LYS A 134 15.31 -8.81 -4.87
N LEU A 135 15.87 -7.60 -4.76
CA LEU A 135 15.77 -6.76 -3.56
C LEU A 135 14.32 -6.40 -3.23
N GLU A 136 13.53 -6.16 -4.27
CA GLU A 136 12.12 -5.79 -4.19
C GLU A 136 11.32 -6.64 -5.16
N GLU A 137 10.11 -7.01 -4.74
CA GLU A 137 9.12 -7.73 -5.55
C GLU A 137 7.83 -6.92 -5.55
N TYR A 138 7.11 -6.96 -6.67
CA TYR A 138 5.89 -6.19 -6.86
C TYR A 138 4.74 -7.07 -7.35
N TRP A 139 3.54 -6.71 -6.93
CA TRP A 139 2.30 -7.36 -7.33
C TRP A 139 1.34 -6.33 -7.88
N ASP A 140 0.80 -6.62 -9.06
CA ASP A 140 -0.34 -5.88 -9.61
C ASP A 140 -1.60 -6.24 -8.82
N LEU A 141 -2.15 -5.26 -8.10
CA LEU A 141 -3.33 -5.44 -7.26
C LEU A 141 -4.58 -5.77 -8.08
N TYR A 142 -4.63 -5.42 -9.36
CA TYR A 142 -5.79 -5.72 -10.21
C TYR A 142 -5.81 -7.18 -10.62
N SER A 143 -4.63 -7.74 -10.86
CA SER A 143 -4.45 -9.19 -11.04
C SER A 143 -4.78 -9.97 -9.77
N LEU A 144 -4.76 -9.32 -8.61
CA LEU A 144 -5.18 -9.89 -7.31
C LEU A 144 -6.66 -9.62 -6.97
N GLY A 145 -7.43 -8.98 -7.87
CA GLY A 145 -8.87 -8.78 -7.72
C GLY A 145 -9.33 -7.40 -7.27
N VAL A 146 -8.42 -6.42 -7.13
CA VAL A 146 -8.83 -5.02 -6.89
C VAL A 146 -9.47 -4.46 -8.16
N VAL A 147 -10.69 -3.92 -8.02
CA VAL A 147 -11.42 -3.32 -9.14
C VAL A 147 -10.79 -1.98 -9.52
N SER A 148 -10.65 -1.74 -10.83
CA SER A 148 -10.09 -0.50 -11.34
C SER A 148 -10.94 0.71 -10.92
N GLY A 149 -10.29 1.71 -10.33
CA GLY A 149 -10.97 2.92 -9.86
C GLY A 149 -11.64 2.78 -8.49
N SER A 150 -11.45 1.67 -7.77
CA SER A 150 -11.84 1.58 -6.36
C SER A 150 -11.00 2.54 -5.51
N CYS A 151 -11.66 3.43 -4.78
CA CYS A 151 -11.03 4.28 -3.78
C CYS A 151 -10.68 3.45 -2.55
N ILE A 152 -9.43 3.49 -2.12
CA ILE A 152 -8.95 2.70 -0.98
C ILE A 152 -8.37 3.63 0.08
N ARG A 153 -8.70 3.38 1.35
CA ARG A 153 -8.26 4.22 2.48
C ARG A 153 -7.34 3.51 3.47
N LYS A 154 -7.42 2.18 3.55
CA LYS A 154 -6.66 1.39 4.52
C LYS A 154 -6.38 0.01 3.94
N ILE A 155 -5.19 -0.51 4.21
CA ILE A 155 -4.85 -1.91 3.99
C ILE A 155 -4.34 -2.51 5.30
N THR A 156 -4.81 -3.71 5.63
CA THR A 156 -4.23 -4.56 6.66
C THR A 156 -3.39 -5.62 5.97
N VAL A 157 -2.12 -5.72 6.32
CA VAL A 157 -1.20 -6.73 5.81
C VAL A 157 -0.77 -7.61 6.98
N GLU A 158 -0.92 -8.90 6.78
CA GLU A 158 -0.54 -9.93 7.72
C GLU A 158 0.52 -10.79 7.05
N TRP A 159 1.60 -11.11 7.77
CA TRP A 159 2.67 -11.93 7.24
C TRP A 159 3.07 -13.02 8.20
N GLN A 160 3.53 -14.13 7.62
CA GLN A 160 4.00 -15.28 8.36
C GLN A 160 5.12 -16.00 7.60
N ASN A 161 5.86 -16.80 8.33
CA ASN A 161 6.88 -17.71 7.85
C ASN A 161 7.05 -18.83 8.90
N ASN A 162 7.58 -19.98 8.47
CA ASN A 162 7.82 -21.14 9.34
C ASN A 162 9.02 -20.93 10.30
N LYS A 163 9.41 -19.68 10.57
CA LYS A 163 10.59 -19.32 11.34
C LYS A 163 10.23 -18.53 12.58
N LEU A 164 11.03 -18.75 13.62
CA LEU A 164 10.90 -18.12 14.94
C LEU A 164 11.03 -16.60 14.89
N ILE A 165 11.90 -16.03 14.04
CA ILE A 165 12.07 -14.57 13.91
C ILE A 165 12.03 -14.18 12.43
N GLN A 166 11.27 -13.13 12.13
CA GLN A 166 11.09 -12.57 10.80
C GLN A 166 11.35 -11.06 10.86
N CYS A 167 11.83 -10.46 9.76
CA CYS A 167 12.05 -9.03 9.67
C CYS A 167 11.48 -8.42 8.39
N LEU A 168 10.51 -7.53 8.53
CA LEU A 168 9.95 -6.78 7.40
C LEU A 168 10.71 -5.47 7.24
N TYR A 169 11.33 -5.25 6.07
CA TYR A 169 12.11 -4.03 5.80
C TYR A 169 11.28 -2.94 5.15
N PHE A 170 10.56 -3.26 4.07
CA PHE A 170 9.75 -2.29 3.36
C PHE A 170 8.48 -2.92 2.84
N ILE A 171 7.39 -2.15 2.93
CA ILE A 171 6.14 -2.44 2.23
C ILE A 171 5.54 -1.13 1.72
N GLY A 172 5.34 -1.04 0.41
CA GLY A 172 4.88 0.16 -0.26
C GLY A 172 3.65 -0.11 -1.11
N LEU A 173 2.69 0.81 -1.06
CA LEU A 173 1.55 0.79 -1.96
C LEU A 173 1.66 1.97 -2.92
N TYR A 174 1.73 1.66 -4.20
CA TYR A 174 1.90 2.64 -5.28
C TYR A 174 0.61 2.79 -6.06
N GLY A 175 0.30 4.04 -6.39
CA GLY A 175 -0.89 4.39 -7.14
C GLY A 175 -0.97 5.88 -7.42
N ILE A 176 -2.19 6.37 -7.61
CA ILE A 176 -2.47 7.79 -7.82
C ILE A 176 -3.24 8.31 -6.62
N ILE A 177 -2.70 9.34 -5.98
CA ILE A 177 -3.41 10.09 -4.94
C ILE A 177 -4.59 10.81 -5.59
N LEU A 178 -5.78 10.60 -5.03
CA LEU A 178 -6.92 11.46 -5.30
C LEU A 178 -6.74 12.67 -4.39
N ASP A 179 -6.43 13.81 -4.99
CA ASP A 179 -6.32 15.09 -4.30
C ASP A 179 -7.73 15.57 -3.94
N ILE A 180 -8.39 14.83 -3.04
CA ILE A 180 -9.71 15.17 -2.51
C ILE A 180 -9.44 16.03 -1.31
N ASP A 181 -9.91 17.28 -1.35
CA ASP A 181 -9.83 18.18 -0.21
C ASP A 181 -10.54 17.51 0.99
N ILE A 182 -9.76 17.01 1.96
CA ILE A 182 -10.26 16.19 3.08
C ILE A 182 -11.24 16.99 3.95
N ASN A 183 -11.22 18.32 3.83
CA ASN A 183 -12.16 19.22 4.49
C ASN A 183 -13.59 19.11 3.95
N SER A 184 -13.79 18.48 2.78
CA SER A 184 -15.11 18.29 2.14
C SER A 184 -15.85 17.01 2.54
N ILE A 185 -15.22 16.11 3.30
CA ILE A 185 -15.81 14.81 3.72
C ILE A 185 -16.31 14.86 5.19
N GLY A 186 -16.17 16.00 5.87
CA GLY A 186 -16.40 16.15 7.31
C GLY A 186 -17.36 17.28 7.72
N GLN A 187 -18.24 17.76 6.84
CA GLN A 187 -19.34 18.65 7.20
C GLN A 187 -20.69 18.06 6.79
#